data_AF-A0A1H1NLL6-F1
#
_entry.id   AF-A0A1H1NLL6-F1
#
_cell.length_a   1.000
_cell.length_b   1.000
_cell.length_c   1.000
_cell.angle_alpha   90.00
_cell.angle_beta   90.00
_cell.angle_gamma   90.00
#
_symmetry.space_group_name_H-M   'P 1'
#
loop_
_entity.id
_entity.type
_entity.pdbx_description
1 polymer ?
#
loop_
_entity_poly.entity_id
_entity_poly.type
_entity_poly.pdbx_seq_one_letter_code
_entity_poly.pdbx_strand_id
1 'polypeptide(L)' 'MAITSIVTRSKNGQWVNEVEGAPELSRSYTSRDEAIEEGEALASEHGARHEVEESEPTGTITDGGDPHDV' A
#
# COMPACT_ATOMS: atom_id res chain seq x y z
N MET A 1 9.89 -7.76 14.02
CA MET A 1 10.27 -6.61 13.18
C MET A 1 9.01 -5.80 12.97
N ALA A 2 9.07 -4.48 13.12
CA ALA A 2 7.90 -3.63 12.92
C ALA A 2 7.86 -3.21 11.45
N ILE A 3 6.70 -3.35 10.82
CA ILE A 3 6.46 -2.83 9.48
C ILE A 3 6.35 -1.32 9.61
N THR A 4 7.08 -0.57 8.79
CA THR A 4 7.05 0.90 8.82
C THR A 4 6.20 1.48 7.70
N SER A 5 6.26 0.86 6.53
CA SER A 5 5.75 1.41 5.27
C SER A 5 5.48 0.26 4.29
N ILE A 6 4.46 0.44 3.45
CA ILE A 6 4.09 -0.49 2.39
C ILE A 6 3.97 0.31 1.11
N VAL A 7 4.75 -0.06 0.10
CA VAL A 7 4.81 0.64 -1.17
C VAL A 7 4.24 -0.24 -2.27
N THR A 8 3.07 0.12 -2.80
CA THR A 8 2.47 -0.52 -3.97
C THR A 8 3.03 0.11 -5.23
N ARG A 9 3.77 -0.67 -6.03
CA ARG A 9 4.38 -0.19 -7.27
C ARG A 9 4.19 -1.13 -8.44
N SER A 10 4.10 -0.57 -9.65
CA SER A 10 4.11 -1.36 -10.88
C SER A 10 5.54 -1.75 -11.26
N LYS A 11 5.78 -3.06 -11.44
CA LYS A 11 7.07 -3.65 -11.80
C LYS A 11 6.85 -4.70 -12.88
N ASN A 12 7.37 -4.45 -14.09
CA ASN A 12 7.26 -5.34 -15.25
C ASN A 12 5.80 -5.73 -15.59
N GLY A 13 4.85 -4.78 -15.43
CA GLY A 13 3.42 -5.04 -15.69
C GLY A 13 2.70 -5.81 -14.59
N GLN A 14 3.36 -6.01 -13.43
CA GLN A 14 2.76 -6.59 -12.24
C GLN A 14 2.79 -5.56 -11.11
N TRP A 15 1.76 -5.53 -10.27
CA TRP A 15 1.73 -4.69 -9.09
C TRP A 15 2.36 -5.42 -7.92
N VAL A 16 3.18 -4.73 -7.12
CA VAL A 16 3.90 -5.34 -6.01
C VAL A 16 3.76 -4.46 -4.79
N ASN A 17 3.31 -5.04 -3.68
CA ASN A 17 3.33 -4.42 -2.36
C ASN A 17 4.66 -4.74 -1.70
N GLU A 18 5.57 -3.79 -1.70
CA GLU A 18 6.87 -3.90 -1.04
C GLU A 18 6.73 -3.44 0.41
N VAL A 19 7.06 -4.31 1.36
CA VAL A 19 6.86 -4.07 2.80
C VAL A 19 8.20 -3.76 3.45
N GLU A 20 8.37 -2.53 3.92
CA GLU A 20 9.60 -2.10 4.59
C GLU A 20 9.73 -2.78 5.96
N GLY A 21 10.88 -3.41 6.19
CA GLY A 21 11.18 -4.16 7.42
C GLY A 21 10.64 -5.59 7.45
N ALA A 22 9.80 -5.99 6.50
CA ALA A 22 9.25 -7.35 6.41
C ALA A 22 9.05 -7.80 4.95
N PRO A 23 10.13 -7.99 4.17
CA PRO A 23 10.02 -8.40 2.76
C PRO A 23 9.32 -9.77 2.58
N GLU A 24 9.24 -10.59 3.62
CA GLU A 24 8.47 -11.83 3.63
C GLU A 24 6.95 -11.64 3.47
N LEU A 25 6.45 -10.42 3.77
CA LEU A 25 5.05 -10.03 3.59
C LEU A 25 4.81 -9.37 2.22
N SER A 26 5.87 -9.14 1.44
CA SER A 26 5.72 -8.57 0.10
C SER A 26 4.98 -9.53 -0.83
N ARG A 27 4.01 -8.99 -1.58
CA ARG A 27 3.15 -9.76 -2.48
C ARG A 27 3.02 -9.07 -3.81
N SER A 28 2.87 -9.87 -4.86
CA SER A 28 2.62 -9.39 -6.21
C SER A 28 1.23 -9.78 -6.68
N TYR A 29 0.64 -8.87 -7.46
CA TYR A 29 -0.74 -8.87 -7.87
C TYR A 29 -0.82 -8.52 -9.36
N THR A 30 -1.77 -9.11 -10.07
CA THR A 30 -1.96 -8.82 -11.49
C THR A 30 -2.73 -7.53 -11.73
N SER A 31 -3.46 -7.05 -10.72
CA SER A 31 -4.32 -5.87 -10.80
C SER A 31 -3.86 -4.77 -9.84
N ARG A 32 -4.02 -3.50 -10.26
CA ARG A 32 -3.70 -2.32 -9.43
C ARG A 32 -4.59 -2.26 -8.21
N ASP A 33 -5.89 -2.31 -8.44
CA ASP A 33 -6.90 -2.16 -7.39
C ASP A 33 -6.72 -3.22 -6.31
N GLU A 34 -6.51 -4.48 -6.70
CA GLU A 34 -6.20 -5.59 -5.78
C GLU A 34 -4.93 -5.32 -4.95
N ALA A 35 -3.86 -4.80 -5.56
CA ALA A 35 -2.64 -4.47 -4.84
C ALA A 35 -2.84 -3.32 -3.85
N ILE A 36 -3.63 -2.32 -4.21
CA ILE A 36 -3.93 -1.18 -3.35
C ILE A 36 -4.78 -1.61 -2.16
N GLU A 37 -5.87 -2.35 -2.41
CA GLU A 37 -6.77 -2.86 -1.36
C GLU A 37 -6.01 -3.71 -0.35
N GLU A 38 -5.20 -4.66 -0.82
CA GLU A 38 -4.39 -5.52 0.05
C GLU A 38 -3.28 -4.75 0.78
N GLY A 39 -2.71 -3.72 0.14
CA GLY A 39 -1.68 -2.87 0.72
C GLY A 39 -2.22 -1.97 1.84
N GLU A 40 -3.40 -1.40 1.63
CA GLU A 40 -4.11 -0.56 2.60
C GLU A 40 -4.59 -1.39 3.81
N ALA A 41 -5.13 -2.59 3.56
CA ALA A 41 -5.51 -3.53 4.61
C ALA A 41 -4.31 -3.90 5.48
N LEU A 42 -3.20 -4.31 4.85
CA LEU A 42 -1.98 -4.68 5.56
C LEU A 42 -1.39 -3.49 6.35
N ALA A 43 -1.45 -2.28 5.79
CA ALA A 43 -1.01 -1.07 6.47
C ALA A 43 -1.87 -0.78 7.72
N SER A 44 -3.18 -0.87 7.57
CA SER A 44 -4.14 -0.65 8.66
C SER A 44 -3.99 -1.70 9.78
N GLU A 45 -3.79 -2.97 9.43
CA GLU A 45 -3.59 -4.05 10.40
C GLU A 45 -2.32 -3.88 11.24
N HIS A 46 -1.27 -3.33 10.63
CA HIS A 46 0.03 -3.16 11.28
C HIS A 46 0.30 -1.73 11.78
N GLY A 47 -0.61 -0.78 11.53
CA GLY A 47 -0.40 0.64 11.82
C GLY A 47 0.74 1.26 11.00
N ALA A 48 0.98 0.75 9.80
CA ALA A 48 2.00 1.23 8.88
C ALA A 48 1.41 2.25 7.89
N ARG A 49 2.29 2.94 7.14
CA ARG A 49 1.87 3.85 6.07
C ARG A 49 1.79 3.11 4.74
N HIS A 50 0.70 3.28 4.00
CA HIS A 50 0.58 2.80 2.63
C HIS A 50 0.88 3.92 1.62
N GLU A 51 1.69 3.61 0.61
CA GLU A 51 2.07 4.53 -0.46
C GLU A 51 1.93 3.82 -1.82
N VAL A 52 1.43 4.51 -2.84
CA VAL A 52 1.26 3.96 -4.19
C VAL A 52 2.15 4.73 -5.16
N GLU A 53 3.16 4.04 -5.71
CA GLU A 53 4.06 4.57 -6.73
C GLU A 53 3.56 4.17 -8.13
N GLU A 54 2.79 5.07 -8.74
CA GLU A 54 2.40 4.98 -10.14
C GLU A 54 3.43 5.68 -11.03
N SER A 55 3.80 5.07 -12.17
CA SER A 55 4.48 5.80 -13.24
C SER A 55 3.49 6.78 -13.92
N GLU A 56 3.20 7.88 -13.22
CA GLU A 56 2.55 9.16 -13.59
C GLU A 56 1.03 9.19 -13.91
N PRO A 57 0.31 10.31 -13.67
CA PRO A 57 0.12 10.96 -12.37
C PRO A 57 -1.38 11.21 -12.02
N THR A 58 -1.66 11.21 -10.72
CA THR A 58 -2.86 11.76 -10.01
C THR A 58 -4.16 10.96 -10.06
N GLY A 59 -4.54 10.47 -8.87
CA GLY A 59 -5.88 9.96 -8.58
C GLY A 59 -6.03 9.67 -7.10
N THR A 60 -6.02 10.73 -6.28
CA THR A 60 -6.55 10.79 -4.91
C THR A 60 -6.11 9.67 -3.96
N ILE A 61 -5.07 9.92 -3.16
CA ILE A 61 -4.98 9.27 -1.85
C ILE A 61 -6.16 9.82 -1.05
N THR A 62 -7.19 9.00 -0.89
CA THR A 62 -8.30 9.30 0.01
C THR A 62 -7.75 9.25 1.42
N ASP A 63 -7.35 10.42 1.93
CA ASP A 63 -7.37 10.67 3.38
C ASP A 63 -8.84 10.55 3.80
N GLY A 64 -9.18 9.40 4.40
CA GLY A 64 -10.55 9.05 4.75
C GLY A 64 -10.59 8.11 5.94
N GLY A 65 -9.81 8.43 6.96
CA GLY A 65 -9.64 7.57 8.13
C GLY A 65 -9.33 8.32 9.41
N ASP A 66 -10.11 9.35 9.75
CA ASP A 66 -10.43 9.62 11.16
C ASP A 66 -11.76 10.38 11.29
N PRO A 67 -12.89 9.70 11.61
CA PRO A 67 -14.05 10.37 12.17
C PRO A 67 -13.91 10.45 13.70
N HIS A 68 -13.09 11.35 14.25
CA HIS A 68 -13.14 11.65 15.68
C HIS A 68 -12.90 13.12 16.08
N ASP A 69 -13.94 13.67 16.73
CA ASP A 69 -14.00 14.78 17.70
C ASP A 69 -13.82 16.26 17.27
N VAL A 70 -14.95 16.96 17.08
CA VAL A 70 -15.27 18.24 17.77
C VAL A 70 -16.77 18.39 18.06
#